data_AF-A0AAW9N0Z4-F1
#
_entry.id   AF-A0AAW9N0Z4-F1
#
_cell.length_a   1.000
_cell.length_b   1.000
_cell.length_c   1.000
_cell.angle_alpha   90.00
_cell.angle_beta   90.00
_cell.angle_gamma   90.00
#
_symmetry.space_group_name_H-M   'P 1'
#
loop_
_entity.id
_entity.type
_entity.pdbx_description
1 polymer ?
#
loop_
_entity_poly.entity_id
_entity_poly.type
_entity_poly.pdbx_seq_one_letter_code
_entity_poly.pdbx_strand_id
1 'polypeptide(L)'
;MDKLVEKYFEIGKLAHRYYLDHKSLGKEFDKISESIIEIEKNSPEYKEAIKREDCSCPNCGYSFDSDSNFCSNCGLNLDKFFKEQVVCEKCGNRMEADDKFCSICGYKR
;
A
#
# COMPACT_ATOMS: atom_id res chain seq x y z
N MET A 1 -11.57 -19.36 15.63
CA MET A 1 -12.41 -19.31 14.41
C MET A 1 -12.09 -20.55 13.58
N ASP A 2 -12.92 -20.92 12.62
CA ASP A 2 -12.56 -21.96 11.64
C ASP A 2 -11.35 -21.47 10.81
N LYS A 3 -10.33 -22.32 10.62
CA LYS A 3 -9.13 -21.99 9.82
C LYS A 3 -9.48 -21.53 8.40
N LEU A 4 -10.58 -22.02 7.86
CA LEU A 4 -11.07 -21.61 6.55
C LEU A 4 -11.53 -20.14 6.56
N VAL A 5 -12.22 -19.72 7.63
CA VAL A 5 -12.69 -18.34 7.80
C VAL A 5 -11.51 -17.38 7.95
N GLU A 6 -10.47 -17.80 8.68
CA GLU A 6 -9.23 -17.01 8.80
C GLU A 6 -8.58 -16.76 7.43
N LYS A 7 -8.56 -17.77 6.54
CA LYS A 7 -8.02 -17.61 5.18
C LYS A 7 -8.88 -16.73 4.28
N TYR A 8 -10.20 -16.80 4.39
CA TYR A 8 -11.08 -15.84 3.69
C TYR A 8 -10.90 -14.41 4.19
N PHE A 9 -10.61 -14.23 5.47
CA PHE A 9 -10.32 -12.91 6.02
C PHE A 9 -8.98 -12.36 5.50
N GLU A 10 -7.91 -13.18 5.54
CA GLU A 10 -6.59 -12.79 5.02
C GLU A 10 -6.64 -12.35 3.55
N ILE A 11 -7.28 -13.13 2.68
CA ILE A 11 -7.38 -12.79 1.25
C ILE A 11 -8.21 -11.52 1.04
N GLY A 12 -9.26 -11.30 1.83
CA GLY A 12 -10.05 -10.07 1.81
C GLY A 12 -9.22 -8.84 2.13
N LYS A 13 -8.36 -8.91 3.16
CA LYS A 13 -7.42 -7.82 3.51
C LYS A 13 -6.45 -7.51 2.36
N LEU A 14 -5.87 -8.54 1.75
CA LEU A 14 -4.93 -8.38 0.64
C LEU A 14 -5.60 -7.79 -0.61
N ALA A 15 -6.79 -8.27 -0.95
CA ALA A 15 -7.57 -7.73 -2.06
C ALA A 15 -7.92 -6.26 -1.81
N HIS A 16 -8.43 -5.92 -0.63
CA HIS A 16 -8.74 -4.54 -0.30
C HIS A 16 -7.51 -3.62 -0.38
N ARG A 17 -6.35 -4.07 0.14
CA ARG A 17 -5.07 -3.35 0.01
C ARG A 17 -4.69 -3.10 -1.45
N TYR A 18 -4.82 -4.12 -2.31
CA TYR A 18 -4.57 -3.98 -3.74
C TYR A 18 -5.52 -2.95 -4.39
N TYR A 19 -6.80 -2.94 -4.01
CA TYR A 19 -7.76 -1.94 -4.47
C TYR A 19 -7.34 -0.52 -4.09
N LEU A 20 -6.85 -0.30 -2.86
CA LEU A 20 -6.44 1.02 -2.41
C LEU A 20 -5.33 1.60 -3.30
N ASP A 21 -4.41 0.76 -3.79
CA ASP A 21 -3.32 1.14 -4.69
C ASP A 21 -3.76 1.32 -6.15
N HIS A 22 -4.61 0.43 -6.67
CA HIS A 22 -4.90 0.34 -8.11
C HIS A 22 -6.28 0.87 -8.52
N LYS A 23 -7.16 1.09 -7.55
CA LYS A 23 -8.57 1.54 -7.71
C LYS A 23 -9.46 0.64 -8.57
N SER A 24 -9.02 -0.57 -8.94
CA SER A 24 -9.88 -1.55 -9.61
C SER A 24 -9.41 -2.99 -9.42
N LEU A 25 -10.35 -3.87 -9.07
CA LEU A 25 -10.26 -5.33 -8.98
C LEU A 25 -11.39 -6.03 -9.76
N GLY A 26 -12.34 -5.25 -10.27
CA GLY A 26 -13.56 -5.73 -10.92
C GLY A 26 -14.80 -5.24 -10.16
N LYS A 27 -15.87 -4.99 -10.92
CA LYS A 27 -17.05 -4.22 -10.45
C LYS A 27 -17.65 -4.67 -9.11
N GLU A 28 -17.64 -5.96 -8.81
CA GLU A 28 -18.17 -6.48 -7.55
C GLU A 28 -17.21 -6.23 -6.38
N PHE A 29 -15.92 -6.45 -6.59
CA PHE A 29 -14.87 -6.19 -5.61
C PHE A 29 -14.69 -4.69 -5.34
N ASP A 30 -14.84 -3.86 -6.37
CA ASP A 30 -14.75 -2.41 -6.26
C ASP A 30 -15.83 -1.88 -5.32
N LYS A 31 -17.09 -2.30 -5.50
CA LYS A 31 -18.20 -1.93 -4.62
C LYS A 31 -18.01 -2.36 -3.17
N ILE A 32 -17.48 -3.57 -2.95
CA ILE A 32 -17.21 -4.08 -1.61
C ILE A 32 -16.07 -3.29 -0.97
N SER A 33 -15.02 -2.97 -1.73
CA SER A 33 -13.91 -2.17 -1.22
C SER A 33 -14.32 -0.74 -0.91
N GLU A 34 -15.18 -0.13 -1.71
CA GLU A 34 -15.78 1.18 -1.45
C GLU A 34 -16.61 1.18 -0.15
N SER A 35 -17.42 0.14 0.07
CA SER A 35 -18.20 0.02 1.31
C SER A 35 -17.32 -0.20 2.54
N ILE A 36 -16.23 -0.97 2.41
CA ILE A 36 -15.22 -1.11 3.46
C ILE A 36 -14.65 0.26 3.83
N ILE A 37 -14.21 1.07 2.85
CA ILE A 37 -13.68 2.43 3.11
C ILE A 37 -14.69 3.30 3.86
N GLU A 38 -15.98 3.20 3.53
CA GLU A 38 -17.04 3.96 4.21
C GLU A 38 -17.24 3.49 5.66
N ILE A 39 -17.27 2.18 5.90
CA ILE A 39 -17.36 1.59 7.25
C ILE A 39 -16.15 2.00 8.10
N GLU A 40 -14.94 1.94 7.54
CA GLU A 40 -13.70 2.35 8.21
C GLU A 40 -13.68 3.84 8.57
N LYS A 41 -14.24 4.71 7.71
CA LYS A 41 -14.36 6.14 8.01
C LYS A 41 -15.23 6.41 9.23
N ASN A 42 -16.21 5.54 9.48
CA ASN A 42 -17.17 5.65 10.58
C ASN A 42 -16.75 4.89 11.85
N SER A 43 -15.64 4.13 11.83
CA SER A 43 -15.08 3.44 12.99
C SER A 43 -13.62 3.90 13.24
N PRO A 44 -13.38 4.83 14.18
CA PRO A 44 -12.03 5.35 14.47
C PRO A 44 -11.05 4.26 14.95
N GLU A 45 -11.55 3.18 15.56
CA GLU A 45 -10.77 2.06 16.08
C GLU A 45 -10.10 1.22 14.99
N TYR A 46 -10.74 1.12 13.81
CA TYR A 46 -10.23 0.30 12.70
C TYR A 46 -9.07 0.97 11.94
N LYS A 47 -9.08 2.31 11.83
CA LYS A 47 -7.97 3.08 11.24
C LYS A 47 -6.66 2.89 12.01
N GLU A 48 -6.73 2.76 13.33
CA GLU A 48 -5.55 2.51 14.16
C GLU A 48 -5.03 1.08 14.05
N ALA A 49 -5.91 0.09 13.87
CA ALA A 49 -5.52 -1.31 13.74
C ALA A 49 -4.82 -1.61 12.40
N ILE A 50 -5.26 -1.02 11.29
CA ILE A 50 -4.57 -1.14 9.99
C ILE A 50 -3.29 -0.30 9.92
N LYS A 51 -3.28 0.89 10.54
CA LYS A 51 -2.07 1.75 10.60
C LYS A 51 -0.86 1.07 11.24
N ARG A 52 -1.09 0.15 12.18
CA ARG A 52 -0.03 -0.44 13.02
C ARG A 52 0.66 -1.67 12.40
N GLU A 53 0.09 -2.31 11.38
CA GLU A 53 0.52 -3.67 11.03
C GLU A 53 1.57 -3.83 9.92
N ASP A 54 1.91 -2.84 9.07
CA ASP A 54 2.82 -3.15 7.92
C ASP A 54 3.58 -1.96 7.32
N CYS A 55 4.04 -1.00 8.12
CA CYS A 55 4.91 0.07 7.61
C CYS A 55 6.39 -0.35 7.74
N SER A 56 6.94 -1.00 6.72
CA SER A 56 8.35 -1.42 6.66
C SER A 56 9.16 -0.57 5.70
N CYS A 57 10.31 -0.05 6.16
CA CYS A 57 11.14 0.83 5.36
C CYS A 57 11.58 0.13 4.07
N PRO A 58 11.34 0.71 2.88
CA PRO A 58 11.67 0.07 1.61
C PRO A 58 13.19 -0.06 1.39
N ASN A 59 14.00 0.77 2.07
CA ASN A 59 15.46 0.74 1.96
C ASN A 59 16.12 -0.25 2.92
N CYS A 60 15.61 -0.42 4.14
CA CYS A 60 16.28 -1.22 5.17
C CYS A 60 15.40 -2.26 5.90
N GLY A 61 14.12 -2.34 5.57
CA GLY A 61 13.16 -3.27 6.17
C GLY A 61 12.72 -2.91 7.60
N TYR A 62 13.26 -1.85 8.21
CA TYR A 62 12.91 -1.47 9.57
C TYR A 62 11.46 -0.98 9.67
N SER A 63 10.72 -1.45 10.67
CA SER A 63 9.34 -1.03 10.90
C SER A 63 9.28 0.43 11.36
N PHE A 64 8.30 1.19 10.87
CA PHE A 64 8.07 2.58 11.23
C PHE A 64 6.59 2.82 11.50
N ASP A 65 6.27 3.84 12.31
CA ASP A 65 4.89 4.26 12.53
C ASP A 65 4.37 4.98 11.28
N SER A 66 3.11 4.77 10.90
CA SER A 66 2.50 5.39 9.71
C SER A 66 2.59 6.93 9.62
N ASP A 67 2.82 7.61 10.74
CA ASP A 67 3.00 9.06 10.82
C ASP A 67 4.48 9.50 10.74
N SER A 68 5.41 8.56 10.53
CA SER A 68 6.85 8.82 10.44
C SER A 68 7.24 9.39 9.08
N ASN A 69 7.81 10.60 9.07
CA ASN A 69 8.34 11.20 7.85
C ASN A 69 9.69 10.61 7.41
N PHE A 70 10.46 10.03 8.34
CA PHE A 70 11.77 9.46 8.11
C PHE A 70 11.92 8.09 8.76
N CYS A 71 12.71 7.21 8.16
CA CYS A 71 13.08 5.96 8.79
C CYS A 71 14.11 6.23 9.90
N SER A 72 13.75 5.88 11.14
CA SER A 72 14.63 6.05 12.31
C SER A 72 15.91 5.19 12.25
N ASN A 73 15.96 4.17 11.39
CA ASN A 73 17.12 3.29 11.25
C ASN A 73 18.09 3.74 10.13
N CYS A 74 17.59 4.10 8.95
CA CYS A 74 18.45 4.42 7.80
C CYS A 74 18.36 5.88 7.32
N GLY A 75 17.48 6.70 7.91
CA GLY A 75 17.31 8.11 7.55
C GLY A 75 16.56 8.35 6.23
N LEU A 76 16.05 7.31 5.56
CA LEU A 76 15.23 7.48 4.35
C LEU A 76 14.05 8.40 4.64
N ASN A 77 13.85 9.44 3.82
CA ASN A 77 12.64 10.25 3.87
C ASN A 77 11.46 9.46 3.27
N LEU A 78 10.62 8.91 4.14
CA LEU A 78 9.49 8.06 3.79
C LEU A 78 8.38 8.87 3.12
N ASP A 79 8.14 10.09 3.58
CA ASP A 79 7.10 10.97 3.03
C ASP A 79 7.41 11.30 1.56
N LYS A 80 8.66 11.69 1.28
CA LYS A 80 9.15 11.92 -0.08
C LYS A 80 9.08 10.62 -0.90
N PHE A 81 9.59 9.51 -0.36
CA PHE A 81 9.60 8.23 -1.06
C PHE A 81 8.20 7.72 -1.41
N PHE A 82 7.16 7.94 -0.61
CA PHE A 82 5.82 7.43 -0.98
C PHE A 82 4.99 8.42 -1.80
N LYS A 83 5.26 9.73 -1.71
CA LYS A 83 4.52 10.77 -2.46
C LYS A 83 5.07 11.06 -3.84
N GLU A 84 6.39 11.00 -4.03
CA GLU A 84 7.07 11.41 -5.27
C GLU A 84 7.44 10.21 -6.15
N GLN A 85 6.68 9.12 -6.07
CA GLN A 85 6.88 7.94 -6.91
C GLN A 85 5.84 7.83 -8.01
N VAL A 86 6.28 7.19 -9.07
CA VAL A 86 5.50 6.87 -10.24
C VAL A 86 5.59 5.37 -10.51
N VAL A 87 4.51 4.77 -10.99
CA VAL A 87 4.49 3.35 -11.35
C VAL A 87 4.84 3.21 -12.82
N CYS A 88 5.78 2.32 -13.14
CA CYS A 88 6.11 1.98 -14.51
C CYS A 88 4.94 1.26 -15.17
N GLU A 89 4.36 1.85 -16.22
CA GLU A 89 3.19 1.30 -16.92
C GLU A 89 3.45 -0.08 -17.54
N LYS A 90 4.71 -0.41 -17.85
CA LYS A 90 5.07 -1.70 -18.44
C LYS A 90 5.25 -2.85 -17.43
N CYS A 91 5.81 -2.60 -16.25
CA CYS A 91 6.20 -3.67 -15.33
C CYS A 91 5.76 -3.47 -13.88
N GLY A 92 5.11 -2.35 -13.55
CA GLY A 92 4.62 -2.06 -12.20
C GLY A 92 5.68 -1.61 -11.19
N ASN A 93 6.96 -1.49 -11.58
CA ASN A 93 8.00 -1.01 -10.67
C ASN A 93 7.77 0.46 -10.26
N ARG A 94 8.01 0.79 -9.00
CA ARG A 94 8.03 2.19 -8.52
C ARG A 94 9.35 2.85 -8.91
N MET A 95 9.26 4.08 -9.42
CA MET A 95 10.40 4.89 -9.85
C MET A 95 10.26 6.30 -9.31
N GLU A 96 11.36 7.05 -9.24
CA GLU A 96 11.31 8.47 -8.89
C GLU A 96 10.54 9.25 -9.96
N ALA A 97 9.83 10.30 -9.56
CA ALA A 97 9.02 11.09 -10.49
C ALA A 97 9.82 11.70 -11.66
N ASP A 98 11.11 11.98 -11.46
CA ASP A 98 12.04 12.54 -12.43
C ASP A 98 12.78 11.49 -13.28
N ASP A 99 12.61 10.19 -12.98
CA ASP A 99 13.20 9.11 -13.77
C ASP A 99 12.61 9.08 -15.19
N LYS A 100 13.49 9.22 -16.19
CA LYS A 100 13.14 9.11 -17.62
C LYS A 100 13.00 7.66 -18.09
N PHE A 101 13.61 6.71 -17.37
CA PHE A 101 13.64 5.30 -17.73
C PHE A 101 13.46 4.43 -16.49
N CYS A 102 12.78 3.30 -16.64
CA CYS A 102 12.66 2.30 -15.59
C CYS A 102 13.99 1.56 -15.38
N SER A 103 14.53 1.64 -14.17
CA SER A 103 15.76 0.95 -13.76
C SER A 103 15.64 -0.59 -13.79
N ILE A 104 14.41 -1.13 -13.76
CA ILE A 104 14.16 -2.57 -13.76
C ILE A 104 13.92 -3.13 -15.17
N CYS A 105 13.16 -2.42 -16.03
CA CYS A 105 12.75 -2.96 -17.33
C CYS A 105 13.20 -2.12 -18.54
N GLY A 106 13.87 -0.99 -18.32
CA GLY A 106 14.36 -0.08 -19.36
C GLY A 106 13.27 0.69 -20.11
N TYR A 107 11.99 0.56 -19.73
CA TYR A 107 10.90 1.31 -20.35
C TYR A 107 11.13 2.81 -20.17
N LYS A 108 11.10 3.54 -21.29
CA LYS A 108 11.12 5.00 -21.29
C LYS A 108 9.70 5.51 -21.03
N ARG A 109 9.55 6.36 -20.01
CA ARG A 109 8.26 6.99 -19.70
C ARG A 109 7.89 8.03 -20.75
#